data_AF-A0A9D1JYC4-F1
#
_entry.id   AF-A0A9D1JYC4-F1
#
_cell.length_a   1.000
_cell.length_b   1.000
_cell.length_c   1.000
_cell.angle_alpha   90.00
_cell.angle_beta   90.00
_cell.angle_gamma   90.00
#
_symmetry.space_group_name_H-M   'P 1'
#
loop_
_entity.id
_entity.type
_entity.pdbx_description
1 polymer ?
#
loop_
_entity_poly.entity_id
_entity_poly.type
_entity_poly.pdbx_seq_one_letter_code
_entity_poly.pdbx_strand_id
1 'polypeptide(L)'
;MEILTSYLDYRKNKPLYKPWRKSQEDKEAKRLAYIEKNGIGEEQKTQDIKRAKAVLDAIDIMDEYSQSRAEDTELITQSLVQQLTSTATQVSMLAGFAIFNIKPIKNGLGKIAKKFKIEPSTFTFASAMGLAYVVGFVSSVFGNAWGTKKQIEASRIGRHEAMNKELSNVNHFAVLTNEQQEEVNKIAKTIEIDKKEKKKAVAQIGGFKNLVKAFKDLMIKNEEFEKSKAEFSKKISQDEAKFDTVQLSEKQLEEAKKDKQLITNAVEKIDIASQDYAENIELATDVVTALALGGGGTSGLLTNVIINKTGLKNSSFGKIAPFAVGLAVVTAISLLNVKLQKQGSRVARYKVKQDFLKHPEKLFYVDDEKAKNENGEKFKQESKNVNIFKFLFQAIKDNREYEKYLKENNVEIKQKRAALEKLKITPEQEKRAKQLQMNVFKTFNKVDEKSQKYSESTEMLGETLRGLIGLISVGSLGVLTEKSFKSTNEKYFAFSFIKWAVAFLGQTLLLNAYVTKEQKNASRVADMLALKDLEDIRHFADYSENKETSEIPKTSTSYDMSKYIKR
;
A
#
# COMPACT_ATOMS: atom_id res chain seq x y z
N MET A 1 14.57 13.90 3.47
CA MET A 1 13.85 15.15 3.14
C MET A 1 12.46 14.83 2.63
N GLU A 2 12.29 14.20 1.46
CA GLU A 2 10.95 13.92 0.86
C GLU A 2 9.96 13.15 1.77
N ILE A 3 10.42 12.13 2.49
CA ILE A 3 9.55 11.32 3.37
C ILE A 3 9.03 12.15 4.55
N LEU A 4 9.90 12.95 5.18
CA LEU A 4 9.50 13.84 6.28
C LEU A 4 8.55 14.93 5.78
N THR A 5 8.82 15.52 4.62
CA THR A 5 7.94 16.52 4.00
C THR A 5 6.54 15.94 3.75
N SER A 6 6.46 14.73 3.22
CA SER A 6 5.19 14.06 2.92
C SER A 6 4.38 13.80 4.21
N TYR A 7 5.03 13.34 5.27
CA TYR A 7 4.37 13.15 6.57
C TYR A 7 3.90 14.47 7.20
N LEU A 8 4.70 15.52 7.14
CA LEU A 8 4.31 16.84 7.67
C LEU A 8 3.12 17.42 6.89
N ASP A 9 3.09 17.22 5.58
CA ASP A 9 1.98 17.63 4.72
C ASP A 9 0.70 16.83 5.04
N TYR A 10 0.81 15.51 5.22
CA TYR A 10 -0.28 14.68 5.76
C TYR A 10 -0.81 15.26 7.08
N ARG A 11 0.07 15.50 8.07
CA ARG A 11 -0.33 15.96 9.40
C ARG A 11 -1.05 17.31 9.35
N LYS A 12 -0.63 18.20 8.46
CA LYS A 12 -1.28 19.49 8.22
C LYS A 12 -2.70 19.33 7.67
N ASN A 13 -2.92 18.39 6.75
CA ASN A 13 -4.19 18.21 6.05
C ASN A 13 -5.16 17.25 6.75
N LYS A 14 -4.68 16.44 7.71
CA LYS A 14 -5.49 15.47 8.48
C LYS A 14 -6.82 16.03 9.05
N PRO A 15 -6.88 17.24 9.64
CA PRO A 15 -8.13 17.79 10.16
C PRO A 15 -9.21 18.02 9.09
N LEU A 16 -8.81 18.18 7.82
CA LEU A 16 -9.71 18.46 6.71
C LEU A 16 -10.43 17.21 6.18
N TYR A 17 -9.94 16.02 6.51
CA TYR A 17 -10.47 14.77 5.96
C TYR A 17 -11.89 14.47 6.44
N LYS A 18 -12.15 14.51 7.75
CA LYS A 18 -13.48 14.17 8.30
C LYS A 18 -14.60 15.06 7.73
N PRO A 19 -14.47 16.40 7.70
CA PRO A 19 -15.47 17.27 7.07
C PRO A 19 -15.65 16.97 5.57
N TRP A 20 -14.56 16.75 4.85
CA TRP A 20 -14.62 16.43 3.41
C TRP A 20 -15.32 15.10 3.17
N ARG A 21 -15.00 14.05 3.92
CA ARG A 21 -15.61 12.73 3.78
C ARG A 21 -17.10 12.76 4.07
N LYS A 22 -17.51 13.48 5.12
CA LYS A 22 -18.93 13.70 5.43
C LYS A 22 -19.66 14.40 4.28
N SER A 23 -19.01 15.39 3.64
CA SER A 23 -19.57 16.07 2.47
C SER A 23 -19.76 15.11 1.28
N GLN A 24 -18.80 14.21 1.01
CA GLN A 24 -18.97 13.20 -0.05
C GLN A 24 -20.10 12.22 0.25
N GLU A 25 -20.19 11.72 1.49
CA GLU A 25 -21.26 10.82 1.93
C GLU A 25 -22.63 11.49 1.85
N ASP A 26 -22.74 12.77 2.24
CA ASP A 26 -23.96 13.55 2.13
C ASP A 26 -24.36 13.76 0.65
N LYS A 27 -23.41 14.03 -0.25
CA LYS A 27 -23.67 14.14 -1.70
C LYS A 27 -24.17 12.81 -2.27
N GLU A 28 -23.49 11.71 -1.98
CA GLU A 28 -23.90 10.38 -2.46
C GLU A 28 -25.30 10.02 -1.96
N ALA A 29 -25.56 10.21 -0.66
CA ALA A 29 -26.86 9.92 -0.06
C ALA A 29 -28.00 10.72 -0.70
N LYS A 30 -27.74 12.01 -1.02
CA LYS A 30 -28.68 12.86 -1.76
C LYS A 30 -28.94 12.37 -3.17
N ARG A 31 -27.91 11.93 -3.90
CA ARG A 31 -28.06 11.35 -5.25
C ARG A 31 -28.90 10.07 -5.20
N LEU A 32 -28.67 9.19 -4.23
CA LEU A 32 -29.46 7.97 -4.06
C LEU A 32 -30.94 8.27 -3.76
N ALA A 33 -31.21 9.27 -2.91
CA ALA A 33 -32.57 9.75 -2.67
C ALA A 33 -33.21 10.35 -3.94
N TYR A 34 -32.44 11.10 -4.73
CA TYR A 34 -32.92 11.61 -6.02
C TYR A 34 -33.30 10.46 -6.98
N ILE A 35 -32.45 9.43 -7.08
CA ILE A 35 -32.66 8.27 -7.97
C ILE A 35 -33.94 7.53 -7.58
N GLU A 36 -34.12 7.26 -6.29
CA GLU A 36 -35.28 6.53 -5.80
C GLU A 36 -36.59 7.29 -6.03
N LYS A 37 -36.56 8.63 -5.89
CA LYS A 37 -37.75 9.48 -6.04
C LYS A 37 -38.11 9.77 -7.50
N ASN A 38 -37.12 10.05 -8.35
CA ASN A 38 -37.35 10.56 -9.70
C ASN A 38 -37.16 9.49 -10.79
N GLY A 39 -36.51 8.37 -10.44
CA GLY A 39 -36.06 7.38 -11.41
C GLY A 39 -34.94 7.89 -12.32
N ILE A 40 -34.39 6.97 -13.12
CA ILE A 40 -33.44 7.25 -14.20
C ILE A 40 -33.90 6.46 -15.43
N GLY A 41 -33.77 7.02 -16.63
CA GLY A 41 -34.13 6.34 -17.87
C GLY A 41 -33.30 5.07 -18.12
N GLU A 42 -33.91 4.02 -18.68
CA GLU A 42 -33.24 2.72 -18.90
C GLU A 42 -32.00 2.79 -19.79
N GLU A 43 -32.01 3.67 -20.79
CA GLU A 43 -30.84 3.91 -21.65
C GLU A 43 -29.67 4.48 -20.83
N GLN A 44 -29.94 5.51 -20.00
CA GLN A 44 -28.93 6.11 -19.14
C GLN A 44 -28.38 5.08 -18.14
N LYS A 45 -29.25 4.30 -17.47
CA LYS A 45 -28.82 3.23 -16.57
C LYS A 45 -27.85 2.26 -17.25
N THR A 46 -28.20 1.84 -18.46
CA THR A 46 -27.42 0.88 -19.24
C THR A 46 -26.05 1.47 -19.61
N GLN A 47 -26.01 2.72 -20.08
CA GLN A 47 -24.76 3.40 -20.44
C GLN A 47 -23.87 3.63 -19.23
N ASP A 48 -24.42 4.13 -18.12
CA ASP A 48 -23.70 4.41 -16.89
C ASP A 48 -23.11 3.13 -16.29
N ILE A 49 -23.86 2.02 -16.26
CA ILE A 49 -23.36 0.71 -15.81
C ILE A 49 -22.21 0.22 -16.69
N LYS A 50 -22.37 0.27 -18.02
CA LYS A 50 -21.32 -0.20 -18.95
C LYS A 50 -20.05 0.62 -18.81
N ARG A 51 -20.19 1.94 -18.70
CA ARG A 51 -19.08 2.87 -18.47
C ARG A 51 -18.40 2.62 -17.12
N ALA A 52 -19.17 2.46 -16.05
CA ALA A 52 -18.62 2.15 -14.73
C ALA A 52 -17.87 0.82 -14.71
N LYS A 53 -18.37 -0.22 -15.39
CA LYS A 53 -17.66 -1.50 -15.52
C LYS A 53 -16.30 -1.35 -16.21
N ALA A 54 -16.24 -0.56 -17.30
CA ALA A 54 -14.99 -0.27 -17.98
C ALA A 54 -13.99 0.46 -17.07
N VAL A 55 -14.46 1.46 -16.31
CA VAL A 55 -13.63 2.17 -15.32
C VAL A 55 -13.12 1.21 -14.24
N LEU A 56 -14.00 0.40 -13.66
CA LEU A 56 -13.65 -0.56 -12.63
C LEU A 56 -12.61 -1.55 -13.15
N ASP A 57 -12.85 -2.18 -14.30
CA ASP A 57 -11.93 -3.18 -14.86
C ASP A 57 -10.56 -2.59 -15.22
N ALA A 58 -10.50 -1.35 -15.71
CA ALA A 58 -9.25 -0.65 -15.96
C ALA A 58 -8.49 -0.37 -14.65
N ILE A 59 -9.22 0.01 -13.59
CA ILE A 59 -8.63 0.19 -12.26
C ILE A 59 -7.99 -1.13 -11.79
N ASP A 60 -8.68 -2.27 -11.79
CA ASP A 60 -8.02 -3.50 -11.30
C ASP A 60 -6.83 -3.95 -12.14
N ILE A 61 -6.83 -3.68 -13.45
CA ILE A 61 -5.68 -4.00 -14.29
C ILE A 61 -4.46 -3.18 -13.85
N MET A 62 -4.59 -1.85 -13.78
CA MET A 62 -3.48 -0.98 -13.33
C MET A 62 -2.99 -1.35 -11.94
N ASP A 63 -3.95 -1.66 -11.08
CA ASP A 63 -3.77 -1.83 -9.66
C ASP A 63 -3.22 -3.24 -9.35
N GLU A 64 -3.58 -4.28 -10.12
CA GLU A 64 -2.92 -5.59 -10.06
C GLU A 64 -1.46 -5.53 -10.53
N TYR A 65 -1.17 -4.85 -11.64
CA TYR A 65 0.21 -4.65 -12.09
C TYR A 65 1.03 -3.87 -11.06
N SER A 66 0.48 -2.77 -10.55
CA SER A 66 1.07 -1.95 -9.49
C SER A 66 1.38 -2.79 -8.25
N GLN A 67 0.37 -3.45 -7.69
CA GLN A 67 0.50 -4.21 -6.45
C GLN A 67 1.40 -5.43 -6.61
N SER A 68 1.36 -6.13 -7.74
CA SER A 68 2.26 -7.26 -8.00
C SER A 68 3.71 -6.82 -8.07
N ARG A 69 4.02 -5.71 -8.77
CA ARG A 69 5.39 -5.17 -8.85
C ARG A 69 5.87 -4.65 -7.50
N ALA A 70 4.99 -3.97 -6.76
CA ALA A 70 5.28 -3.49 -5.41
C ALA A 70 5.51 -4.65 -4.45
N GLU A 71 4.66 -5.68 -4.45
CA GLU A 71 4.78 -6.90 -3.63
C GLU A 71 6.12 -7.61 -3.88
N ASP A 72 6.47 -7.87 -5.14
CA ASP A 72 7.73 -8.52 -5.48
C ASP A 72 8.93 -7.70 -5.00
N THR A 73 8.88 -6.39 -5.19
CA THR A 73 9.95 -5.47 -4.77
C THR A 73 10.05 -5.36 -3.26
N GLU A 74 8.93 -5.29 -2.55
CA GLU A 74 8.87 -5.27 -1.09
C GLU A 74 9.43 -6.56 -0.49
N LEU A 75 9.06 -7.73 -1.02
CA LEU A 75 9.61 -9.02 -0.57
C LEU A 75 11.12 -9.11 -0.77
N ILE A 76 11.64 -8.59 -1.90
CA ILE A 76 13.09 -8.54 -2.17
C ILE A 76 13.80 -7.55 -1.25
N THR A 77 13.29 -6.33 -1.15
CA THR A 77 13.93 -5.25 -0.39
C THR A 77 13.88 -5.54 1.11
N GLN A 78 12.76 -6.01 1.65
CA GLN A 78 12.63 -6.42 3.05
C GLN A 78 13.61 -7.56 3.39
N SER A 79 13.71 -8.58 2.54
CA SER A 79 14.69 -9.66 2.72
C SER A 79 16.13 -9.17 2.71
N LEU A 80 16.47 -8.24 1.81
CA LEU A 80 17.81 -7.65 1.72
C LEU A 80 18.12 -6.76 2.93
N VAL A 81 17.23 -5.85 3.28
CA VAL A 81 17.40 -4.92 4.40
C VAL A 81 17.54 -5.68 5.71
N GLN A 82 16.74 -6.72 5.92
CA GLN A 82 16.82 -7.53 7.13
C GLN A 82 18.13 -8.33 7.20
N GLN A 83 18.60 -8.90 6.09
CA GLN A 83 19.90 -9.59 6.05
C GLN A 83 21.08 -8.64 6.28
N LEU A 84 21.09 -7.47 5.64
CA LEU A 84 22.11 -6.45 5.85
C LEU A 84 22.09 -5.95 7.30
N THR A 85 20.91 -5.65 7.83
CA THR A 85 20.73 -5.22 9.22
C THR A 85 21.23 -6.27 10.20
N SER A 86 20.89 -7.55 9.98
CA SER A 86 21.33 -8.65 10.84
C SER A 86 22.85 -8.83 10.80
N THR A 87 23.45 -8.76 9.61
CA THR A 87 24.90 -8.87 9.42
C THR A 87 25.62 -7.71 10.09
N ALA A 88 25.17 -6.47 9.86
CA ALA A 88 25.71 -5.27 10.49
C ALA A 88 25.61 -5.36 12.02
N THR A 89 24.45 -5.77 12.54
CA THR A 89 24.24 -5.96 13.98
C THR A 89 25.22 -6.99 14.57
N GLN A 90 25.42 -8.13 13.90
CA GLN A 90 26.33 -9.18 14.36
C GLN A 90 27.80 -8.73 14.34
N VAL A 91 28.24 -8.10 13.25
CA VAL A 91 29.60 -7.55 13.14
C VAL A 91 29.83 -6.48 14.20
N SER A 92 28.87 -5.58 14.40
CA SER A 92 28.96 -4.54 15.43
C SER A 92 28.93 -5.09 16.85
N MET A 93 28.21 -6.18 17.09
CA MET A 93 28.23 -6.88 18.37
C MET A 93 29.62 -7.47 18.64
N LEU A 94 30.19 -8.20 17.69
CA LEU A 94 31.53 -8.79 17.81
C LEU A 94 32.61 -7.71 17.99
N ALA A 95 32.55 -6.64 17.19
CA ALA A 95 33.43 -5.49 17.31
C ALA A 95 33.26 -4.77 18.65
N GLY A 96 32.02 -4.58 19.11
CA GLY A 96 31.71 -4.00 20.41
C GLY A 96 32.29 -4.82 21.55
N PHE A 97 32.16 -6.15 21.51
CA PHE A 97 32.78 -7.04 22.49
C PHE A 97 34.31 -6.94 22.48
N ALA A 98 34.94 -6.87 21.31
CA ALA A 98 36.39 -6.70 21.21
C ALA A 98 36.83 -5.34 21.79
N ILE A 99 36.17 -4.24 21.40
CA ILE A 99 36.49 -2.87 21.83
C ILE A 99 36.27 -2.69 23.33
N PHE A 100 35.12 -3.11 23.87
CA PHE A 100 34.79 -2.88 25.28
C PHE A 100 35.54 -3.80 26.25
N ASN A 101 36.24 -4.83 25.75
CA ASN A 101 37.17 -5.63 26.55
C ASN A 101 38.61 -5.10 26.56
N ILE A 102 38.94 -4.08 25.77
CA ILE A 102 40.25 -3.43 25.80
C ILE A 102 40.45 -2.75 27.17
N LYS A 103 41.57 -3.06 27.85
CA LYS A 103 41.86 -2.66 29.25
C LYS A 103 41.47 -1.22 29.61
N PRO A 104 41.91 -0.16 28.89
CA PRO A 104 41.54 1.22 29.23
C PRO A 104 40.02 1.47 29.16
N ILE A 105 39.34 0.91 28.16
CA ILE A 105 37.89 1.07 27.96
C ILE A 105 37.12 0.28 29.03
N LYS A 106 37.52 -0.98 29.27
CA LYS A 106 36.96 -1.84 30.31
C LYS A 106 37.09 -1.21 31.70
N ASN A 107 38.23 -0.58 31.99
CA ASN A 107 38.46 0.12 33.26
C ASN A 107 37.61 1.40 33.39
N GLY A 108 37.44 2.15 32.30
CA GLY A 108 36.54 3.32 32.25
C GLY A 108 35.08 2.92 32.46
N LEU A 109 34.61 1.90 31.73
CA LEU A 109 33.27 1.33 31.89
C LEU A 109 33.06 0.78 33.31
N GLY A 110 34.07 0.15 33.91
CA GLY A 110 34.01 -0.32 35.30
C GLY A 110 33.81 0.80 36.32
N LYS A 111 34.33 2.01 36.07
CA LYS A 111 34.07 3.19 36.93
C LYS A 111 32.63 3.68 36.78
N ILE A 112 32.10 3.69 35.56
CA ILE A 112 30.71 4.09 35.27
C ILE A 112 29.73 3.05 35.86
N ALA A 113 29.99 1.76 35.66
CA ALA A 113 29.19 0.67 36.20
C ALA A 113 29.05 0.76 37.73
N LYS A 114 30.16 1.04 38.44
CA LYS A 114 30.17 1.28 39.89
C LYS A 114 29.27 2.46 40.30
N LYS A 115 29.23 3.55 39.51
CA LYS A 115 28.37 4.72 39.76
C LYS A 115 26.88 4.37 39.71
N PHE A 116 26.51 3.43 38.85
CA PHE A 116 25.13 2.95 38.70
C PHE A 116 24.83 1.68 39.52
N LYS A 117 25.78 1.20 40.33
CA LYS A 117 25.68 -0.06 41.10
C LYS A 117 25.46 -1.31 40.23
N ILE A 118 25.90 -1.27 38.98
CA ILE A 118 25.80 -2.38 38.01
C ILE A 118 27.14 -3.12 37.97
N GLU A 119 27.11 -4.45 37.78
CA GLU A 119 28.33 -5.22 37.59
C GLU A 119 29.07 -4.79 36.30
N PRO A 120 30.40 -4.59 36.34
CA PRO A 120 31.17 -4.17 35.16
C PRO A 120 31.02 -5.09 33.94
N SER A 121 30.92 -6.41 34.15
CA SER A 121 30.73 -7.41 33.09
C SER A 121 29.36 -7.24 32.40
N THR A 122 28.30 -7.03 33.18
CA THR A 122 26.94 -6.74 32.72
C THR A 122 26.88 -5.39 31.99
N PHE A 123 27.57 -4.37 32.50
CA PHE A 123 27.60 -3.06 31.85
C PHE A 123 28.38 -3.07 30.52
N THR A 124 29.49 -3.82 30.44
CA THR A 124 30.24 -4.06 29.20
C THR A 124 29.40 -4.81 28.17
N PHE A 125 28.69 -5.86 28.59
CA PHE A 125 27.75 -6.59 27.73
C PHE A 125 26.61 -5.69 27.23
N ALA A 126 25.99 -4.92 28.13
CA ALA A 126 24.93 -3.97 27.78
C ALA A 126 25.43 -2.88 26.81
N SER A 127 26.67 -2.41 26.97
CA SER A 127 27.29 -1.43 26.07
C SER A 127 27.55 -2.01 24.68
N ALA A 128 28.05 -3.26 24.59
CA ALA A 128 28.24 -3.97 23.32
C ALA A 128 26.91 -4.21 22.60
N MET A 129 25.88 -4.64 23.34
CA MET A 129 24.52 -4.80 22.83
C MET A 129 23.90 -3.46 22.39
N GLY A 130 24.13 -2.39 23.15
CA GLY A 130 23.68 -1.04 22.81
C GLY A 130 24.29 -0.54 21.50
N LEU A 131 25.60 -0.71 21.30
CA LEU A 131 26.28 -0.38 20.04
C LEU A 131 25.71 -1.18 18.87
N ALA A 132 25.55 -2.50 19.05
CA ALA A 132 24.99 -3.38 18.02
C ALA A 132 23.57 -2.98 17.63
N TYR A 133 22.73 -2.65 18.61
CA TYR A 133 21.37 -2.18 18.36
C TYR A 133 21.35 -0.84 17.66
N VAL A 134 22.19 0.13 18.05
CA VAL A 134 22.28 1.43 17.36
C VAL A 134 22.67 1.24 15.90
N VAL A 135 23.66 0.40 15.60
CA VAL A 135 24.05 0.13 14.21
C VAL A 135 22.94 -0.60 13.44
N GLY A 136 22.30 -1.58 14.07
CA GLY A 136 21.14 -2.27 13.51
C GLY A 136 19.99 -1.31 13.19
N PHE A 137 19.66 -0.41 14.12
CA PHE A 137 18.65 0.62 13.96
C PHE A 137 18.98 1.59 12.82
N VAL A 138 20.21 2.10 12.77
CA VAL A 138 20.64 2.98 11.68
C VAL A 138 20.54 2.26 10.34
N SER A 139 20.99 1.01 10.28
CA SER A 139 20.91 0.18 9.07
C SER A 139 19.47 -0.11 8.65
N SER A 140 18.56 -0.38 9.58
CA SER A 140 17.15 -0.61 9.29
C SER A 140 16.46 0.66 8.81
N VAL A 141 16.73 1.83 9.41
CA VAL A 141 16.14 3.11 8.98
C VAL A 141 16.55 3.44 7.54
N PHE A 142 17.84 3.36 7.22
CA PHE A 142 18.32 3.63 5.86
C PHE A 142 17.83 2.58 4.86
N GLY A 143 17.86 1.30 5.26
CA GLY A 143 17.41 0.19 4.45
C GLY A 143 15.92 0.28 4.11
N ASN A 144 15.06 0.49 5.11
CA ASN A 144 13.62 0.62 4.92
C ASN A 144 13.30 1.87 4.09
N ALA A 145 13.94 3.02 4.35
CA ALA A 145 13.73 4.22 3.53
C ALA A 145 14.10 4.00 2.05
N TRP A 146 15.14 3.21 1.77
CA TRP A 146 15.48 2.80 0.41
C TRP A 146 14.47 1.79 -0.17
N GLY A 147 14.07 0.78 0.60
CA GLY A 147 13.08 -0.24 0.21
C GLY A 147 11.74 0.39 -0.16
N THR A 148 11.21 1.26 0.71
CA THR A 148 9.99 2.05 0.48
C THR A 148 10.06 2.86 -0.80
N LYS A 149 11.18 3.53 -1.08
CA LYS A 149 11.35 4.28 -2.34
C LYS A 149 11.26 3.36 -3.56
N LYS A 150 11.84 2.17 -3.46
CA LYS A 150 11.80 1.17 -4.55
C LYS A 150 10.44 0.54 -4.70
N GLN A 151 9.68 0.35 -3.63
CA GLN A 151 8.29 -0.09 -3.66
C GLN A 151 7.40 0.92 -4.38
N ILE A 152 7.50 2.21 -4.05
CA ILE A 152 6.76 3.30 -4.74
C ILE A 152 7.15 3.36 -6.23
N GLU A 153 8.45 3.25 -6.56
CA GLU A 153 8.93 3.22 -7.94
C GLU A 153 8.39 2.00 -8.71
N ALA A 154 8.42 0.81 -8.11
CA ALA A 154 7.92 -0.42 -8.71
C ALA A 154 6.40 -0.38 -8.96
N SER A 155 5.63 0.19 -8.03
CA SER A 155 4.20 0.44 -8.25
C SER A 155 3.97 1.34 -9.46
N ARG A 156 4.70 2.45 -9.57
CA ARG A 156 4.59 3.38 -10.71
C ARG A 156 4.94 2.68 -12.03
N ILE A 157 6.01 1.89 -12.04
CA ILE A 157 6.38 1.07 -13.20
C ILE A 157 5.22 0.14 -13.58
N GLY A 158 4.65 -0.58 -12.61
CA GLY A 158 3.51 -1.47 -12.84
C GLY A 158 2.31 -0.76 -13.49
N ARG A 159 1.94 0.43 -13.00
CA ARG A 159 0.85 1.23 -13.59
C ARG A 159 1.12 1.61 -15.05
N HIS A 160 2.32 2.10 -15.34
CA HIS A 160 2.70 2.46 -16.71
C HIS A 160 2.79 1.22 -17.62
N GLU A 161 3.24 0.07 -17.10
CA GLU A 161 3.20 -1.20 -17.83
C GLU A 161 1.77 -1.60 -18.19
N ALA A 162 0.83 -1.51 -17.24
CA ALA A 162 -0.59 -1.76 -17.50
C ALA A 162 -1.15 -0.79 -18.54
N MET A 163 -0.86 0.51 -18.43
CA MET A 163 -1.29 1.54 -19.39
C MET A 163 -0.79 1.28 -20.81
N ASN A 164 0.46 0.81 -20.96
CA ASN A 164 1.10 0.64 -22.27
C ASN A 164 0.86 -0.74 -22.90
N LYS A 165 0.65 -1.78 -22.09
CA LYS A 165 0.53 -3.16 -22.58
C LYS A 165 -0.91 -3.63 -22.69
N GLU A 166 -1.67 -3.62 -21.59
CA GLU A 166 -3.02 -4.20 -21.55
C GLU A 166 -4.08 -3.12 -21.83
N LEU A 167 -3.93 -1.94 -21.24
CA LEU A 167 -4.91 -0.85 -21.37
C LEU A 167 -4.61 0.11 -22.50
N SER A 168 -3.60 -0.16 -23.34
CA SER A 168 -3.31 0.68 -24.50
C SER A 168 -4.40 0.57 -25.56
N ASN A 169 -5.07 -0.59 -25.64
CA ASN A 169 -6.24 -0.75 -26.47
C ASN A 169 -7.46 -0.03 -25.88
N VAL A 170 -7.97 0.95 -26.62
CA VAL A 170 -9.09 1.80 -26.20
C VAL A 170 -10.40 1.04 -26.06
N ASN A 171 -10.53 -0.16 -26.65
CA ASN A 171 -11.73 -0.98 -26.55
C ASN A 171 -12.06 -1.39 -25.11
N HIS A 172 -11.08 -1.39 -24.21
CA HIS A 172 -11.31 -1.57 -22.76
C HIS A 172 -12.17 -0.47 -22.14
N PHE A 173 -12.27 0.69 -22.79
CA PHE A 173 -12.99 1.87 -22.31
C PHE A 173 -14.25 2.19 -23.14
N ALA A 174 -14.53 1.38 -24.18
CA ALA A 174 -15.67 1.60 -25.06
C ALA A 174 -16.98 1.15 -24.39
N VAL A 175 -18.02 1.98 -24.50
CA VAL A 175 -19.38 1.60 -24.13
C VAL A 175 -19.97 0.76 -25.26
N LEU A 176 -19.94 -0.57 -25.09
CA LEU A 176 -20.34 -1.53 -26.12
C LEU A 176 -21.85 -1.70 -26.24
N THR A 177 -22.36 -1.84 -27.47
CA THR A 177 -23.75 -2.26 -27.72
C THR A 177 -23.97 -3.72 -27.29
N ASN A 178 -25.22 -4.18 -27.26
CA ASN A 178 -25.50 -5.55 -26.86
C ASN A 178 -24.96 -6.54 -27.90
N GLU A 179 -25.03 -6.18 -29.18
CA GLU A 179 -24.49 -6.95 -30.31
C GLU A 179 -22.97 -7.06 -30.20
N GLN A 180 -22.28 -5.95 -29.89
CA GLN A 180 -20.83 -5.95 -29.67
C GLN A 180 -20.43 -6.81 -28.46
N GLN A 181 -21.24 -6.85 -27.40
CA GLN A 181 -20.98 -7.73 -26.25
C GLN A 181 -21.14 -9.21 -26.61
N GLU A 182 -22.14 -9.55 -27.42
CA GLU A 182 -22.28 -10.91 -27.94
C GLU A 182 -21.11 -11.30 -28.84
N GLU A 183 -20.62 -10.38 -29.67
CA GLU A 183 -19.44 -10.59 -30.49
C GLU A 183 -18.19 -10.84 -29.62
N VAL A 184 -17.95 -10.02 -28.60
CA VAL A 184 -16.87 -10.24 -27.62
C VAL A 184 -17.00 -11.62 -26.98
N ASN A 185 -18.20 -12.03 -26.58
CA ASN A 185 -18.43 -13.35 -25.98
C ASN A 185 -18.16 -14.50 -26.97
N LYS A 186 -18.47 -14.33 -28.26
CA LYS A 186 -18.16 -15.31 -29.31
C LYS A 186 -16.65 -15.41 -29.53
N ILE A 187 -15.95 -14.29 -29.68
CA ILE A 187 -14.50 -14.24 -29.87
C ILE A 187 -13.79 -14.82 -28.64
N ALA A 188 -14.22 -14.48 -27.42
CA ALA A 188 -13.62 -14.94 -26.18
C ALA A 188 -13.55 -16.47 -26.09
N LYS A 189 -14.63 -17.16 -26.50
CA LYS A 189 -14.70 -18.63 -26.52
C LYS A 189 -13.68 -19.29 -27.45
N THR A 190 -13.14 -18.56 -28.43
CA THR A 190 -12.14 -19.06 -29.39
C THR A 190 -10.70 -18.81 -28.96
N ILE A 191 -10.47 -18.06 -27.89
CA ILE A 191 -9.12 -17.69 -27.43
C ILE A 191 -8.62 -18.74 -26.43
N GLU A 192 -7.51 -19.39 -26.74
CA GLU A 192 -6.82 -20.26 -25.80
C GLU A 192 -5.93 -19.43 -24.86
N ILE A 193 -6.10 -19.64 -23.55
CA ILE A 193 -5.27 -19.01 -22.51
C ILE A 193 -4.37 -20.08 -21.89
N ASP A 194 -3.06 -19.87 -21.89
CA ASP A 194 -2.12 -20.74 -21.18
C ASP A 194 -2.41 -20.67 -19.66
N LYS A 195 -2.80 -21.80 -19.09
CA LYS A 195 -3.12 -21.95 -17.66
C LYS A 195 -1.88 -21.95 -16.77
N LYS A 196 -0.66 -21.97 -17.33
CA LYS A 196 0.61 -22.05 -16.58
C LYS A 196 1.30 -20.70 -16.40
N GLU A 197 0.57 -19.68 -15.93
CA GLU A 197 1.26 -18.54 -15.30
C GLU A 197 1.85 -18.98 -13.95
N LYS A 198 3.14 -19.30 -13.97
CA LYS A 198 3.88 -19.76 -12.80
C LYS A 198 3.94 -18.64 -11.74
N LYS A 199 3.35 -18.91 -10.56
CA LYS A 199 3.67 -18.26 -9.27
C LYS A 199 5.21 -18.32 -9.05
N LYS A 200 5.94 -17.28 -9.48
CA LYS A 200 7.42 -17.25 -9.44
C LYS A 200 8.02 -16.36 -8.33
N ALA A 201 7.21 -15.65 -7.55
CA ALA A 201 7.73 -14.62 -6.65
C ALA A 201 8.50 -15.14 -5.42
N VAL A 202 8.21 -16.35 -4.92
CA VAL A 202 8.63 -16.73 -3.57
C VAL A 202 9.80 -17.73 -3.54
N ALA A 203 9.92 -18.56 -4.57
CA ALA A 203 10.86 -19.69 -4.55
C ALA A 203 12.31 -19.31 -4.91
N GLN A 204 12.59 -18.08 -5.35
CA GLN A 204 13.91 -17.70 -5.89
C GLN A 204 14.81 -16.83 -4.98
N ILE A 205 14.35 -16.38 -3.80
CA ILE A 205 15.20 -15.62 -2.88
C ILE A 205 16.00 -16.57 -1.95
N GLY A 206 16.56 -17.62 -2.52
CA GLY A 206 17.50 -18.51 -1.85
C GLY A 206 18.93 -18.13 -2.23
N GLY A 207 19.70 -17.55 -1.30
CA GLY A 207 21.15 -17.36 -1.41
C GLY A 207 21.64 -15.94 -1.71
N PHE A 208 22.75 -15.55 -1.05
CA PHE A 208 23.37 -14.21 -1.12
C PHE A 208 23.64 -13.72 -2.56
N LYS A 209 24.02 -14.61 -3.49
CA LYS A 209 24.24 -14.25 -4.90
C LYS A 209 22.97 -13.76 -5.60
N ASN A 210 21.83 -14.38 -5.33
CA ASN A 210 20.53 -13.98 -5.91
C ASN A 210 20.06 -12.64 -5.34
N LEU A 211 20.37 -12.36 -4.07
CA LEU A 211 20.09 -11.07 -3.43
C LEU A 211 20.96 -9.94 -3.98
N VAL A 212 22.25 -10.18 -4.21
CA VAL A 212 23.15 -9.20 -4.85
C VAL A 212 22.70 -8.91 -6.28
N LYS A 213 22.25 -9.92 -7.02
CA LYS A 213 21.68 -9.72 -8.36
C LYS A 213 20.40 -8.89 -8.29
N ALA A 214 19.45 -9.25 -7.43
CA ALA A 214 18.21 -8.50 -7.25
C ALA A 214 18.45 -7.05 -6.82
N PHE A 215 19.45 -6.80 -5.96
CA PHE A 215 19.88 -5.45 -5.62
C PHE A 215 20.38 -4.68 -6.84
N LYS A 216 21.25 -5.28 -7.67
CA LYS A 216 21.73 -4.64 -8.90
C LYS A 216 20.58 -4.32 -9.84
N ASP A 217 19.65 -5.26 -10.03
CA ASP A 217 18.51 -5.09 -10.92
C ASP A 217 17.60 -3.94 -10.45
N LEU A 218 17.37 -3.80 -9.13
CA LEU A 218 16.60 -2.68 -8.56
C LEU A 218 17.31 -1.32 -8.66
N MET A 219 18.64 -1.31 -8.82
CA MET A 219 19.42 -0.08 -8.95
C MET A 219 19.48 0.43 -10.40
N ILE A 220 19.15 -0.41 -11.38
CA ILE A 220 19.09 -0.01 -12.80
C ILE A 220 17.82 0.81 -13.01
N LYS A 221 17.96 1.98 -13.64
CA LYS A 221 16.82 2.83 -14.01
C LYS A 221 16.02 2.18 -15.14
N ASN A 222 14.70 2.24 -15.04
CA ASN A 222 13.81 1.80 -16.12
C ASN A 222 13.61 2.93 -17.14
N GLU A 223 14.38 2.91 -18.22
CA GLU A 223 14.34 3.95 -19.27
C GLU A 223 12.98 4.02 -19.99
N GLU A 224 12.31 2.89 -20.18
CA GLU A 224 10.98 2.81 -20.81
C GLU A 224 9.93 3.50 -19.94
N PHE A 225 9.97 3.26 -18.63
CA PHE A 225 9.12 3.92 -17.67
C PHE A 225 9.34 5.45 -17.65
N GLU A 226 10.59 5.91 -17.61
CA GLU A 226 10.87 7.36 -17.58
C GLU A 226 10.37 8.07 -18.85
N LYS A 227 10.51 7.44 -20.02
CA LYS A 227 9.94 7.95 -21.28
C LYS A 227 8.42 8.02 -21.21
N SER A 228 7.76 6.91 -20.84
CA SER A 228 6.30 6.83 -20.74
C SER A 228 5.74 7.85 -19.74
N LYS A 229 6.41 8.04 -18.59
CA LYS A 229 6.05 9.04 -17.60
C LYS A 229 6.18 10.46 -18.13
N ALA A 230 7.26 10.77 -18.83
CA ALA A 230 7.48 12.09 -19.42
C ALA A 230 6.42 12.41 -20.50
N GLU A 231 6.10 11.45 -21.36
CA GLU A 231 5.05 11.60 -22.38
C GLU A 231 3.66 11.80 -21.76
N PHE A 232 3.32 11.00 -20.75
CA PHE A 232 2.06 11.14 -20.03
C PHE A 232 1.93 12.50 -19.34
N SER A 233 2.97 12.93 -18.63
CA SER A 233 3.00 14.25 -17.97
C SER A 233 2.89 15.38 -18.98
N LYS A 234 3.58 15.29 -20.13
CA LYS A 234 3.51 16.28 -21.19
C LYS A 234 2.08 16.42 -21.74
N LYS A 235 1.40 15.29 -21.95
CA LYS A 235 0.00 15.29 -22.43
C LYS A 235 -0.93 15.99 -21.45
N ILE A 236 -0.81 15.71 -20.14
CA ILE A 236 -1.60 16.39 -19.11
C ILE A 236 -1.36 17.90 -19.14
N SER A 237 -0.10 18.33 -19.14
CA SER A 237 0.23 19.76 -19.14
C SER A 237 -0.25 20.49 -20.40
N GLN A 238 -0.28 19.81 -21.55
CA GLN A 238 -0.84 20.37 -22.79
C GLN A 238 -2.36 20.58 -22.71
N ASP A 239 -3.10 19.68 -22.05
CA ASP A 239 -4.53 19.86 -21.84
C ASP A 239 -4.81 20.94 -20.79
N GLU A 240 -4.03 20.99 -19.70
CA GLU A 240 -4.15 22.03 -18.65
C GLU A 240 -3.88 23.44 -19.18
N ALA A 241 -2.96 23.60 -20.14
CA ALA A 241 -2.69 24.88 -20.79
C ALA A 241 -3.92 25.44 -21.55
N LYS A 242 -4.88 24.59 -21.91
CA LYS A 242 -6.09 24.98 -22.64
C LYS A 242 -7.25 25.40 -21.74
N PHE A 243 -7.10 25.29 -20.41
CA PHE A 243 -8.19 25.49 -19.47
C PHE A 243 -8.82 26.88 -19.54
N ASP A 244 -8.02 27.90 -19.83
CA ASP A 244 -8.44 29.30 -19.87
C ASP A 244 -8.64 29.83 -21.30
N THR A 245 -8.18 29.08 -22.31
CA THR A 245 -8.15 29.52 -23.73
C THR A 245 -9.12 28.76 -24.62
N VAL A 246 -9.79 27.73 -24.09
CA VAL A 246 -10.72 26.89 -24.85
C VAL A 246 -12.08 26.86 -24.17
N GLN A 247 -13.10 27.28 -24.90
CA GLN A 247 -14.49 27.15 -24.47
C GLN A 247 -15.02 25.74 -24.74
N LEU A 248 -15.54 25.08 -23.70
CA LEU A 248 -16.14 23.75 -23.79
C LEU A 248 -17.60 23.84 -24.23
N SER A 249 -18.01 22.93 -25.13
CA SER A 249 -19.43 22.75 -25.48
C SER A 249 -20.23 22.13 -24.33
N GLU A 250 -21.56 22.29 -24.36
CA GLU A 250 -22.46 21.67 -23.36
C GLU A 250 -22.32 20.15 -23.32
N LYS A 251 -22.21 19.48 -24.47
CA LYS A 251 -21.97 18.02 -24.57
C LYS A 251 -20.65 17.63 -23.90
N GLN A 252 -19.55 18.36 -24.17
CA GLN A 252 -18.25 18.11 -23.52
C GLN A 252 -18.33 18.27 -22.00
N LEU A 253 -19.04 19.30 -21.53
CA LEU A 253 -19.20 19.55 -20.10
C LEU A 253 -20.02 18.45 -19.41
N GLU A 254 -21.14 18.03 -19.99
CA GLU A 254 -21.97 16.95 -19.45
C GLU A 254 -21.19 15.63 -19.38
N GLU A 255 -20.45 15.32 -20.46
CA GLU A 255 -19.60 14.15 -20.54
C GLU A 255 -18.46 14.18 -19.50
N ALA A 256 -17.84 15.34 -19.29
CA ALA A 256 -16.82 15.55 -18.27
C ALA A 256 -17.40 15.41 -16.84
N LYS A 257 -18.63 15.88 -16.59
CA LYS A 257 -19.33 15.70 -15.30
C LYS A 257 -19.55 14.22 -15.00
N LYS A 258 -20.02 13.47 -16.01
CA LYS A 258 -20.24 12.02 -15.92
C LYS A 258 -18.94 11.27 -15.61
N ASP A 259 -17.90 11.53 -16.40
CA ASP A 259 -16.59 10.87 -16.21
C ASP A 259 -16.01 11.20 -14.84
N LYS A 260 -16.01 12.49 -14.45
CA LYS A 260 -15.55 12.92 -13.12
C LYS A 260 -16.23 12.11 -12.03
N GLN A 261 -17.57 12.14 -11.96
CA GLN A 261 -18.30 11.47 -10.89
C GLN A 261 -18.04 9.97 -10.86
N LEU A 262 -18.12 9.28 -12.00
CA LEU A 262 -17.98 7.83 -12.05
C LEU A 262 -16.57 7.39 -11.66
N ILE A 263 -15.54 8.08 -12.19
CA ILE A 263 -14.15 7.73 -11.94
C ILE A 263 -13.76 8.07 -10.50
N THR A 264 -14.08 9.28 -10.01
CA THR A 264 -13.69 9.67 -8.65
C THR A 264 -14.38 8.81 -7.61
N ASN A 265 -15.66 8.47 -7.78
CA ASN A 265 -16.38 7.60 -6.85
C ASN A 265 -15.81 6.18 -6.84
N ALA A 266 -15.47 5.63 -8.02
CA ALA A 266 -14.90 4.29 -8.14
C ALA A 266 -13.52 4.23 -7.49
N VAL A 267 -12.63 5.17 -7.85
CA VAL A 267 -11.27 5.25 -7.32
C VAL A 267 -11.27 5.46 -5.82
N GLU A 268 -12.07 6.40 -5.30
CA GLU A 268 -12.16 6.66 -3.85
C GLU A 268 -12.58 5.40 -3.07
N LYS A 269 -13.63 4.71 -3.52
CA LYS A 269 -14.15 3.54 -2.80
C LYS A 269 -13.22 2.34 -2.87
N ILE A 270 -12.61 2.09 -4.03
CA ILE A 270 -11.64 1.01 -4.22
C ILE A 270 -10.41 1.26 -3.36
N ASP A 271 -9.82 2.45 -3.44
CA ASP A 271 -8.54 2.73 -2.80
C ASP A 271 -8.68 2.74 -1.27
N ILE A 272 -9.68 3.45 -0.73
CA ILE A 272 -9.97 3.46 0.70
C ILE A 272 -10.25 2.03 1.23
N ALA A 273 -11.09 1.25 0.54
CA ALA A 273 -11.39 -0.11 1.00
C ALA A 273 -10.16 -1.02 0.96
N SER A 274 -9.33 -0.89 -0.06
CA SER A 274 -8.08 -1.65 -0.25
C SER A 274 -7.10 -1.41 0.89
N GLN A 275 -6.85 -0.14 1.19
CA GLN A 275 -5.96 0.29 2.27
C GLN A 275 -6.51 -0.11 3.63
N ASP A 276 -7.78 0.23 3.89
CA ASP A 276 -8.47 -0.10 5.14
C ASP A 276 -8.35 -1.59 5.47
N TYR A 277 -8.53 -2.45 4.45
CA TYR A 277 -8.49 -3.89 4.63
C TYR A 277 -7.06 -4.41 4.78
N ALA A 278 -6.11 -3.95 3.96
CA ALA A 278 -4.71 -4.34 4.05
C ALA A 278 -4.09 -3.96 5.41
N GLU A 279 -4.38 -2.76 5.90
CA GLU A 279 -3.93 -2.27 7.21
C GLU A 279 -4.58 -3.01 8.37
N ASN A 280 -5.88 -3.33 8.26
CA ASN A 280 -6.53 -4.17 9.27
C ASN A 280 -5.92 -5.59 9.29
N ILE A 281 -5.47 -6.11 8.14
CA ILE A 281 -4.72 -7.38 8.06
C ILE A 281 -3.37 -7.23 8.76
N GLU A 282 -2.59 -6.18 8.46
CA GLU A 282 -1.32 -5.89 9.14
C GLU A 282 -1.49 -5.90 10.66
N LEU A 283 -2.41 -5.08 11.17
CA LEU A 283 -2.66 -4.95 12.60
C LEU A 283 -3.05 -6.29 13.23
N ALA A 284 -3.88 -7.06 12.55
CA ALA A 284 -4.34 -8.33 13.06
C ALA A 284 -3.25 -9.40 13.03
N THR A 285 -2.43 -9.43 11.98
CA THR A 285 -1.25 -10.32 11.90
C THR A 285 -0.20 -9.96 12.94
N ASP A 286 -0.03 -8.67 13.25
CA ASP A 286 0.87 -8.20 14.30
C ASP A 286 0.37 -8.59 15.70
N VAL A 287 -0.95 -8.49 15.94
CA VAL A 287 -1.56 -8.99 17.18
C VAL A 287 -1.35 -10.50 17.34
N VAL A 288 -1.57 -11.28 16.28
CA VAL A 288 -1.31 -12.74 16.30
C VAL A 288 0.16 -13.03 16.54
N THR A 289 1.06 -12.29 15.91
CA THR A 289 2.52 -12.43 16.08
C THR A 289 2.94 -12.12 17.50
N ALA A 290 2.45 -11.02 18.08
CA ALA A 290 2.74 -10.66 19.45
C ALA A 290 2.16 -11.65 20.47
N LEU A 291 0.96 -12.19 20.23
CA LEU A 291 0.38 -13.25 21.07
C LEU A 291 1.20 -14.54 20.98
N ALA A 292 1.68 -14.90 19.78
CA ALA A 292 2.56 -16.05 19.59
C ALA A 292 3.92 -15.87 20.26
N LEU A 293 4.45 -14.64 20.33
CA LEU A 293 5.71 -14.32 21.00
C LEU A 293 5.57 -14.08 22.51
N GLY A 294 4.41 -13.61 22.98
CA GLY A 294 4.16 -13.18 24.37
C GLY A 294 3.37 -14.14 25.23
N GLY A 295 2.65 -15.09 24.64
CA GLY A 295 1.80 -16.07 25.34
C GLY A 295 2.55 -17.18 26.08
N GLY A 296 3.88 -17.12 26.19
CA GLY A 296 4.69 -17.99 27.07
C GLY A 296 4.77 -19.48 26.71
N GLY A 297 4.03 -19.99 25.73
CA GLY A 297 3.92 -21.43 25.43
C GLY A 297 4.75 -21.98 24.26
N THR A 298 5.34 -21.13 23.41
CA THR A 298 5.88 -21.58 22.10
C THR A 298 7.33 -21.18 21.82
N SER A 299 7.98 -20.40 22.69
CA SER A 299 9.43 -20.24 22.67
C SER A 299 10.16 -21.56 22.93
N GLY A 300 9.49 -22.57 23.51
CA GLY A 300 9.99 -23.95 23.56
C GLY A 300 9.74 -24.75 22.28
N LEU A 301 8.58 -24.58 21.63
CA LEU A 301 8.15 -25.40 20.48
C LEU A 301 8.85 -25.02 19.17
N LEU A 302 8.94 -23.72 18.83
CA LEU A 302 9.61 -23.26 17.61
C LEU A 302 11.14 -23.49 17.67
N THR A 303 11.72 -23.31 18.85
CA THR A 303 13.15 -23.50 19.09
C THR A 303 13.53 -24.99 19.11
N ASN A 304 12.67 -25.87 19.66
CA ASN A 304 12.88 -27.33 19.62
C ASN A 304 12.78 -27.93 18.22
N VAL A 305 11.84 -27.47 17.39
CA VAL A 305 11.69 -27.97 16.01
C VAL A 305 12.95 -27.67 15.19
N ILE A 306 13.60 -26.53 15.43
CA ILE A 306 14.77 -26.09 14.66
C ILE A 306 16.07 -26.66 15.24
N ILE A 307 16.26 -26.68 16.57
CA ILE A 307 17.43 -27.32 17.21
C ILE A 307 17.53 -28.81 16.83
N ASN A 308 16.39 -29.51 16.78
CA ASN A 308 16.34 -30.91 16.37
C ASN A 308 16.50 -31.11 14.85
N LYS A 309 16.10 -30.17 13.99
CA LYS A 309 16.25 -30.27 12.53
C LYS A 309 17.60 -29.77 11.98
N THR A 310 18.32 -28.92 12.72
CA THR A 310 19.58 -28.30 12.28
C THR A 310 20.83 -28.85 12.96
N GLY A 311 20.67 -29.71 13.97
CA GLY A 311 21.78 -30.45 14.59
C GLY A 311 22.71 -29.63 15.51
N LEU A 312 22.34 -28.39 15.87
CA LEU A 312 23.20 -27.41 16.56
C LEU A 312 23.36 -27.64 18.09
N LYS A 313 23.35 -28.88 18.56
CA LYS A 313 23.15 -29.21 19.99
C LYS A 313 24.33 -28.91 20.93
N ASN A 314 25.57 -28.70 20.45
CA ASN A 314 26.76 -28.81 21.33
C ASN A 314 28.00 -27.95 21.03
N SER A 315 27.88 -26.74 20.48
CA SER A 315 29.04 -25.82 20.36
C SER A 315 28.84 -24.54 21.15
N SER A 316 29.91 -23.76 21.37
CA SER A 316 29.86 -22.41 21.96
C SER A 316 28.91 -21.44 21.23
N PHE A 317 28.47 -21.81 20.01
CA PHE A 317 27.40 -21.16 19.25
C PHE A 317 25.97 -21.49 19.73
N GLY A 318 25.77 -22.56 20.51
CA GLY A 318 24.48 -22.94 21.10
C GLY A 318 23.89 -21.89 22.05
N LYS A 319 24.72 -20.97 22.57
CA LYS A 319 24.28 -19.81 23.36
C LYS A 319 23.72 -18.66 22.51
N ILE A 320 24.05 -18.61 21.22
CA ILE A 320 23.65 -17.55 20.26
C ILE A 320 22.60 -18.09 19.25
N ALA A 321 22.47 -19.42 19.15
CA ALA A 321 21.48 -20.11 18.32
C ALA A 321 20.02 -19.66 18.56
N PRO A 322 19.56 -19.37 19.79
CA PRO A 322 18.20 -18.84 20.00
C PRO A 322 17.96 -17.49 19.32
N PHE A 323 18.98 -16.64 19.20
CA PHE A 323 18.90 -15.34 18.52
C PHE A 323 18.86 -15.49 16.99
N ALA A 324 19.69 -16.38 16.42
CA ALA A 324 19.66 -16.67 14.98
C ALA A 324 18.33 -17.33 14.54
N VAL A 325 17.77 -18.19 15.39
CA VAL A 325 16.49 -18.87 15.17
C VAL A 325 15.30 -17.93 15.34
N GLY A 326 15.33 -17.06 16.35
CA GLY A 326 14.32 -16.00 16.52
C GLY A 326 14.27 -15.04 15.32
N LEU A 327 15.43 -14.70 14.75
CA LEU A 327 15.51 -13.85 13.56
C LEU A 327 14.91 -14.51 12.32
N ALA A 328 15.17 -15.79 12.05
CA ALA A 328 14.62 -16.50 10.89
C ALA A 328 13.09 -16.64 10.95
N VAL A 329 12.53 -16.83 12.15
CA VAL A 329 11.07 -16.89 12.37
C VAL A 329 10.43 -15.52 12.15
N VAL A 330 11.05 -14.45 12.65
CA VAL A 330 10.60 -13.07 12.40
C VAL A 330 10.64 -12.76 10.90
N THR A 331 11.70 -13.15 10.18
CA THR A 331 11.78 -12.98 8.72
C THR A 331 10.66 -13.72 7.99
N ALA A 332 10.37 -14.98 8.35
CA ALA A 332 9.30 -15.73 7.71
C ALA A 332 7.92 -15.11 7.96
N ILE A 333 7.67 -14.59 9.17
CA ILE A 333 6.42 -13.92 9.53
C ILE A 333 6.27 -12.59 8.79
N SER A 334 7.31 -11.75 8.75
CA SER A 334 7.29 -10.48 8.02
C SER A 334 6.98 -10.68 6.52
N LEU A 335 7.62 -11.67 5.87
CA LEU A 335 7.33 -12.00 4.47
C LEU A 335 5.93 -12.56 4.23
N LEU A 336 5.34 -13.24 5.23
CA LEU A 336 3.94 -13.68 5.18
C LEU A 336 2.99 -12.49 5.36
N ASN A 337 3.31 -11.54 6.25
CA ASN A 337 2.51 -10.34 6.47
C ASN A 337 2.38 -9.52 5.18
N VAL A 338 3.48 -9.26 4.45
CA VAL A 338 3.45 -8.54 3.16
C VAL A 338 2.46 -9.20 2.18
N LYS A 339 2.55 -10.52 2.02
CA LYS A 339 1.62 -11.26 1.13
C LYS A 339 0.18 -11.19 1.59
N LEU A 340 -0.06 -11.30 2.89
CA LEU A 340 -1.41 -11.24 3.45
C LEU A 340 -2.01 -9.84 3.28
N GLN A 341 -1.22 -8.78 3.44
CA GLN A 341 -1.65 -7.40 3.19
C GLN A 341 -2.02 -7.17 1.73
N LYS A 342 -1.15 -7.54 0.78
CA LYS A 342 -1.41 -7.38 -0.67
C LYS A 342 -2.58 -8.25 -1.14
N GLN A 343 -2.70 -9.48 -0.63
CA GLN A 343 -3.88 -10.31 -0.86
C GLN A 343 -5.15 -9.70 -0.24
N GLY A 344 -5.04 -9.10 0.95
CA GLY A 344 -6.14 -8.37 1.60
C GLY A 344 -6.64 -7.21 0.74
N SER A 345 -5.73 -6.44 0.14
CA SER A 345 -6.06 -5.40 -0.83
C SER A 345 -6.83 -5.96 -2.03
N ARG A 346 -6.35 -7.04 -2.66
CA ARG A 346 -7.06 -7.75 -3.76
C ARG A 346 -8.49 -8.16 -3.37
N VAL A 347 -8.66 -8.72 -2.17
CA VAL A 347 -9.97 -9.16 -1.65
C VAL A 347 -10.92 -7.98 -1.44
N ALA A 348 -10.43 -6.85 -0.91
CA ALA A 348 -11.24 -5.66 -0.69
C ALA A 348 -11.78 -5.08 -2.00
N ARG A 349 -10.95 -4.99 -3.04
CA ARG A 349 -11.36 -4.54 -4.38
C ARG A 349 -12.44 -5.43 -4.96
N TYR A 350 -12.26 -6.74 -4.86
CA TYR A 350 -13.28 -7.70 -5.22
C TYR A 350 -14.61 -7.43 -4.48
N LYS A 351 -14.58 -7.18 -3.18
CA LYS A 351 -15.79 -6.88 -2.39
C LYS A 351 -16.44 -5.56 -2.82
N VAL A 352 -15.69 -4.50 -3.08
CA VAL A 352 -16.21 -3.23 -3.59
C VAL A 352 -16.89 -3.41 -4.95
N LYS A 353 -16.27 -4.19 -5.85
CA LYS A 353 -16.90 -4.56 -7.12
C LYS A 353 -18.21 -5.31 -6.95
N GLN A 354 -18.23 -6.31 -6.06
CA GLN A 354 -19.45 -7.05 -5.77
C GLN A 354 -20.54 -6.15 -5.17
N ASP A 355 -20.17 -5.16 -4.35
CA ASP A 355 -21.11 -4.16 -3.83
C ASP A 355 -21.70 -3.32 -4.96
N PHE A 356 -20.89 -2.83 -5.90
CA PHE A 356 -21.38 -2.10 -7.08
C PHE A 356 -22.29 -2.95 -7.99
N LEU A 357 -21.99 -4.24 -8.15
CA LEU A 357 -22.83 -5.14 -8.93
C LEU A 357 -24.18 -5.43 -8.25
N LYS A 358 -24.21 -5.46 -6.91
CA LYS A 358 -25.45 -5.65 -6.12
C LYS A 358 -26.26 -4.36 -6.00
N HIS A 359 -25.58 -3.22 -6.05
CA HIS A 359 -26.14 -1.88 -5.90
C HIS A 359 -25.81 -1.00 -7.12
N PRO A 360 -26.33 -1.35 -8.32
CA PRO A 360 -26.04 -0.62 -9.55
C PRO A 360 -26.48 0.84 -9.51
N GLU A 361 -27.42 1.21 -8.62
CA GLU A 361 -27.83 2.58 -8.38
C GLU A 361 -26.68 3.51 -7.94
N LYS A 362 -25.64 2.94 -7.30
CA LYS A 362 -24.43 3.68 -6.93
C LYS A 362 -23.55 4.04 -8.13
N LEU A 363 -23.83 3.46 -9.29
CA LEU A 363 -23.11 3.68 -10.54
C LEU A 363 -23.82 4.67 -11.47
N PHE A 364 -25.00 5.18 -11.10
CA PHE A 364 -25.72 6.12 -11.96
C PHE A 364 -25.21 7.55 -11.77
N TYR A 365 -25.07 8.26 -12.89
CA TYR A 365 -24.74 9.67 -12.87
C TYR A 365 -25.95 10.52 -12.47
N VAL A 366 -25.73 11.45 -11.56
CA VAL A 366 -26.72 12.45 -11.12
C VAL A 366 -25.97 13.74 -10.84
N ASP A 367 -26.34 14.82 -11.54
CA ASP A 367 -25.79 16.15 -11.26
C ASP A 367 -26.09 16.55 -9.81
N ASP A 368 -25.05 16.91 -9.06
CA ASP A 368 -25.14 17.33 -7.65
C ASP A 368 -26.15 18.46 -7.44
N GLU A 369 -26.28 19.36 -8.42
CA GLU A 369 -27.23 20.47 -8.35
C GLU A 369 -28.69 20.01 -8.38
N LYS A 370 -28.98 18.88 -9.04
CA LYS A 370 -30.33 18.28 -9.07
C LYS A 370 -30.67 17.60 -7.75
N ALA A 371 -29.68 16.98 -7.10
CA ALA A 371 -29.87 16.23 -5.86
C ALA A 371 -29.75 17.09 -4.59
N LYS A 372 -29.29 18.35 -4.68
CA LYS A 372 -28.89 19.16 -3.51
C LYS A 372 -29.94 19.31 -2.41
N ASN A 373 -31.22 19.27 -2.77
CA ASN A 373 -32.35 19.46 -1.85
C ASN A 373 -32.99 18.15 -1.37
N GLU A 374 -32.50 16.99 -1.79
CA GLU A 374 -33.07 15.70 -1.38
C GLU A 374 -32.66 15.31 0.06
N ASN A 375 -33.53 14.55 0.74
CA ASN A 375 -33.22 14.01 2.06
C ASN A 375 -32.55 12.62 1.93
N GLY A 376 -31.24 12.58 2.12
CA GLY A 376 -30.44 11.35 2.01
C GLY A 376 -30.24 10.57 3.31
N GLU A 377 -30.83 10.96 4.45
CA GLU A 377 -30.47 10.37 5.76
C GLU A 377 -30.52 8.84 5.80
N LYS A 378 -31.51 8.23 5.16
CA LYS A 378 -31.65 6.77 5.11
C LYS A 378 -30.54 6.03 4.34
N PHE A 379 -29.80 6.73 3.49
CA PHE A 379 -28.71 6.16 2.69
C PHE A 379 -27.34 6.36 3.33
N LYS A 380 -27.26 7.05 4.48
CA LYS A 380 -26.00 7.22 5.20
C LYS A 380 -25.58 5.90 5.82
N GLN A 381 -24.34 5.49 5.60
CA GLN A 381 -23.78 4.28 6.19
C GLN A 381 -23.19 4.58 7.58
N GLU A 382 -23.60 3.82 8.59
CA GLU A 382 -22.97 3.86 9.91
C GLU A 382 -21.63 3.09 9.90
N SER A 383 -20.54 3.73 10.33
CA SER A 383 -19.26 3.04 10.51
C SER A 383 -19.34 2.11 11.72
N LYS A 384 -19.36 0.79 11.50
CA LYS A 384 -19.29 -0.21 12.58
C LYS A 384 -17.83 -0.46 12.98
N ASN A 385 -17.53 -0.34 14.27
CA ASN A 385 -16.26 -0.78 14.83
C ASN A 385 -16.18 -2.31 14.74
N VAL A 386 -15.29 -2.83 13.91
CA VAL A 386 -15.09 -4.28 13.74
C VAL A 386 -14.05 -4.76 14.75
N ASN A 387 -14.41 -5.75 15.57
CA ASN A 387 -13.46 -6.44 16.46
C ASN A 387 -12.38 -7.17 15.62
N ILE A 388 -11.11 -7.02 16.00
CA ILE A 388 -9.96 -7.53 15.24
C ILE A 388 -9.97 -9.06 15.02
N PHE A 389 -10.45 -9.84 15.98
CA PHE A 389 -10.57 -11.30 15.83
C PHE A 389 -11.71 -11.67 14.88
N LYS A 390 -12.82 -10.93 14.97
CA LYS A 390 -13.94 -11.09 14.02
C LYS A 390 -13.51 -10.71 12.61
N PHE A 391 -12.69 -9.66 12.48
CA PHE A 391 -12.08 -9.27 11.21
C PHE A 391 -11.19 -10.38 10.64
N LEU A 392 -10.31 -10.99 11.43
CA LEU A 392 -9.46 -12.11 10.96
C LEU A 392 -10.27 -13.29 10.42
N PHE A 393 -11.29 -13.74 11.16
CA PHE A 393 -12.16 -14.83 10.71
C PHE A 393 -12.91 -14.46 9.43
N GLN A 394 -13.40 -13.22 9.35
CA GLN A 394 -14.06 -12.72 8.15
C GLN A 394 -13.09 -12.67 6.97
N ALA A 395 -11.86 -12.22 7.19
CA ALA A 395 -10.88 -12.09 6.14
C ALA A 395 -10.43 -13.42 5.54
N ILE A 396 -10.35 -14.47 6.35
CA ILE A 396 -10.11 -15.84 5.87
C ILE A 396 -11.27 -16.30 4.97
N LYS A 397 -12.51 -16.02 5.34
CA LYS A 397 -13.69 -16.38 4.52
C LYS A 397 -13.70 -15.60 3.21
N ASP A 398 -13.47 -14.29 3.28
CA ASP A 398 -13.46 -13.41 2.12
C ASP A 398 -12.33 -13.79 1.14
N ASN A 399 -11.16 -14.18 1.65
CA ASN A 399 -10.08 -14.69 0.80
C ASN A 399 -10.44 -16.02 0.12
N ARG A 400 -11.13 -16.93 0.81
CA ARG A 400 -11.61 -18.19 0.19
C ARG A 400 -12.63 -17.94 -0.92
N GLU A 401 -13.52 -16.97 -0.71
CA GLU A 401 -14.50 -16.55 -1.72
C GLU A 401 -13.79 -15.96 -2.95
N TYR A 402 -12.82 -15.07 -2.73
CA TYR A 402 -12.03 -14.48 -3.81
C TYR A 402 -11.22 -15.52 -4.60
N GLU A 403 -10.54 -16.45 -3.91
CA GLU A 403 -9.79 -17.54 -4.56
C GLU A 403 -10.70 -18.46 -5.38
N LYS A 404 -11.93 -18.71 -4.90
CA LYS A 404 -12.93 -19.46 -5.66
C LYS A 404 -13.36 -18.69 -6.90
N TYR A 405 -13.65 -17.39 -6.76
CA TYR A 405 -13.99 -16.51 -7.88
C TYR A 405 -12.89 -16.51 -8.95
N LEU A 406 -11.62 -16.36 -8.58
CA LEU A 406 -10.50 -16.40 -9.54
C LEU A 406 -10.41 -17.74 -10.26
N LYS A 407 -10.54 -18.86 -9.53
CA LYS A 407 -10.49 -20.20 -10.14
C LYS A 407 -11.59 -20.40 -11.18
N GLU A 408 -12.78 -19.87 -10.92
CA GLU A 408 -13.95 -20.03 -11.77
C GLU A 408 -13.95 -19.06 -12.97
N ASN A 409 -13.46 -17.82 -12.78
CA ASN A 409 -13.68 -16.74 -13.74
C ASN A 409 -12.42 -16.22 -14.44
N ASN A 410 -11.21 -16.51 -13.96
CA ASN A 410 -9.98 -15.88 -14.48
C ASN A 410 -9.73 -16.20 -15.97
N VAL A 411 -10.02 -17.42 -16.41
CA VAL A 411 -9.90 -17.79 -17.83
C VAL A 411 -10.87 -16.97 -18.68
N GLU A 412 -12.14 -16.89 -18.27
CA GLU A 412 -13.16 -16.13 -18.97
C GLU A 412 -12.83 -14.63 -19.02
N ILE A 413 -12.33 -14.07 -17.91
CA ILE A 413 -11.89 -12.67 -17.84
C ILE A 413 -10.76 -12.41 -18.84
N LYS A 414 -9.72 -13.24 -18.85
CA LYS A 414 -8.59 -13.10 -19.78
C LYS A 414 -9.02 -13.25 -21.24
N GLN A 415 -9.88 -14.23 -21.53
CA GLN A 415 -10.46 -14.42 -22.86
C GLN A 415 -11.26 -13.20 -23.32
N LYS A 416 -12.10 -12.64 -22.44
CA LYS A 416 -12.89 -11.44 -22.75
C LYS A 416 -12.00 -10.23 -23.00
N ARG A 417 -10.95 -10.03 -22.20
CA ARG A 417 -9.98 -8.93 -22.41
C ARG A 417 -9.26 -9.06 -23.74
N ALA A 418 -8.73 -10.24 -24.06
CA ALA A 418 -8.10 -10.49 -25.35
C ALA A 418 -9.10 -10.41 -26.53
N ALA A 419 -10.38 -10.71 -26.30
CA ALA A 419 -11.42 -10.55 -27.31
C ALA A 419 -11.74 -9.08 -27.61
N LEU A 420 -11.67 -8.20 -26.60
CA LEU A 420 -11.82 -6.76 -26.80
C LEU A 420 -10.79 -6.23 -27.78
N GLU A 421 -9.58 -6.78 -27.82
CA GLU A 421 -8.55 -6.34 -28.76
C GLU A 421 -8.92 -6.54 -30.23
N LYS A 422 -9.78 -7.53 -30.51
CA LYS A 422 -10.24 -7.88 -31.87
C LYS A 422 -11.53 -7.19 -32.26
N LEU A 423 -12.21 -6.55 -31.32
CA LEU A 423 -13.49 -5.90 -31.54
C LEU A 423 -13.33 -4.64 -32.39
N LYS A 424 -14.21 -4.44 -33.38
CA LYS A 424 -14.32 -3.18 -34.10
C LYS A 424 -15.32 -2.26 -33.41
N ILE A 425 -14.91 -1.04 -33.10
CA ILE A 425 -15.77 0.00 -32.54
C ILE A 425 -15.91 1.17 -33.52
N THR A 426 -16.96 1.96 -33.39
CA THR A 426 -17.19 3.12 -34.26
C THR A 426 -16.19 4.25 -33.94
N PRO A 427 -15.94 5.20 -34.87
CA PRO A 427 -15.08 6.36 -34.60
C PRO A 427 -15.54 7.19 -33.40
N GLU A 428 -16.86 7.34 -33.19
CA GLU A 428 -17.40 8.03 -32.02
C GLU A 428 -17.13 7.24 -30.73
N GLN A 429 -17.32 5.91 -30.73
CA GLN A 429 -16.96 5.06 -29.60
C GLN A 429 -15.46 5.14 -29.29
N GLU A 430 -14.61 5.14 -30.31
CA GLU A 430 -13.16 5.23 -30.16
C GLU A 430 -12.74 6.56 -29.53
N LYS A 431 -13.31 7.68 -29.99
CA LYS A 431 -13.08 9.00 -29.40
C LYS A 431 -13.49 9.05 -27.94
N ARG A 432 -14.72 8.61 -27.62
CA ARG A 432 -15.23 8.57 -26.24
C ARG A 432 -14.41 7.64 -25.34
N ALA A 433 -13.94 6.52 -25.87
CA ALA A 433 -13.09 5.58 -25.17
C ALA A 433 -11.71 6.15 -24.87
N LYS A 434 -11.08 6.86 -25.83
CA LYS A 434 -9.80 7.57 -25.62
C LYS A 434 -9.91 8.63 -24.52
N GLN A 435 -11.01 9.36 -24.47
CA GLN A 435 -11.25 10.35 -23.42
C GLN A 435 -11.39 9.67 -22.06
N LEU A 436 -12.23 8.63 -21.97
CA LEU A 436 -12.44 7.90 -20.73
C LEU A 436 -11.15 7.24 -20.23
N GLN A 437 -10.37 6.63 -21.14
CA GLN A 437 -9.05 6.06 -20.86
C GLN A 437 -8.12 7.10 -20.22
N MET A 438 -7.98 8.29 -20.82
CA MET A 438 -7.14 9.35 -20.29
C MET A 438 -7.61 9.85 -18.92
N ASN A 439 -8.92 10.02 -18.76
CA ASN A 439 -9.54 10.43 -17.50
C ASN A 439 -9.29 9.40 -16.38
N VAL A 440 -9.40 8.10 -16.69
CA VAL A 440 -9.10 7.00 -15.77
C VAL A 440 -7.62 6.99 -15.41
N PHE A 441 -6.72 7.03 -16.40
CA PHE A 441 -5.27 7.03 -16.16
C PHE A 441 -4.83 8.21 -15.30
N LYS A 442 -5.31 9.42 -15.59
CA LYS A 442 -4.98 10.62 -14.83
C LYS A 442 -5.47 10.53 -13.39
N THR A 443 -6.74 10.14 -13.20
CA THR A 443 -7.34 10.09 -11.87
C THR A 443 -6.68 9.02 -11.01
N PHE A 444 -6.53 7.81 -11.56
CA PHE A 444 -5.91 6.71 -10.85
C PHE A 444 -4.43 6.97 -10.54
N ASN A 445 -3.65 7.48 -11.51
CA ASN A 445 -2.25 7.82 -11.25
C ASN A 445 -2.11 8.85 -10.14
N LYS A 446 -2.96 9.89 -10.13
CA LYS A 446 -2.89 10.96 -9.12
C LYS A 446 -3.28 10.48 -7.73
N VAL A 447 -4.36 9.70 -7.61
CA VAL A 447 -4.81 9.16 -6.32
C VAL A 447 -3.78 8.17 -5.77
N ASP A 448 -3.46 7.13 -6.54
CA ASP A 448 -2.55 6.07 -6.08
C ASP A 448 -1.12 6.58 -5.83
N GLU A 449 -0.64 7.59 -6.60
CA GLU A 449 0.67 8.21 -6.32
C GLU A 449 0.69 8.98 -4.99
N LYS A 450 -0.34 9.78 -4.69
CA LYS A 450 -0.41 10.50 -3.42
C LYS A 450 -0.59 9.54 -2.26
N SER A 451 -1.50 8.58 -2.42
CA SER A 451 -1.83 7.55 -1.43
C SER A 451 -0.57 6.81 -0.98
N GLN A 452 0.12 6.16 -1.92
CA GLN A 452 1.37 5.44 -1.66
C GLN A 452 2.43 6.35 -1.06
N LYS A 453 2.62 7.56 -1.60
CA LYS A 453 3.63 8.48 -1.06
C LYS A 453 3.37 8.81 0.41
N TYR A 454 2.11 9.01 0.81
CA TYR A 454 1.75 9.38 2.18
C TYR A 454 1.73 8.18 3.13
N SER A 455 1.12 7.05 2.75
CA SER A 455 1.01 5.85 3.58
C SER A 455 2.39 5.26 3.85
N GLU A 456 3.20 5.05 2.82
CA GLU A 456 4.54 4.49 2.91
C GLU A 456 5.52 5.41 3.66
N SER A 457 5.39 6.73 3.50
CA SER A 457 6.16 7.70 4.29
C SER A 457 5.82 7.64 5.78
N THR A 458 4.53 7.43 6.09
CA THR A 458 4.03 7.30 7.46
C THR A 458 4.46 5.97 8.08
N GLU A 459 4.44 4.89 7.30
CA GLU A 459 4.97 3.58 7.67
C GLU A 459 6.44 3.66 8.07
N MET A 460 7.28 4.22 7.20
CA MET A 460 8.73 4.33 7.45
C MET A 460 9.03 5.15 8.72
N LEU A 461 8.26 6.21 9.00
CA LEU A 461 8.39 6.95 10.26
C LEU A 461 7.90 6.14 11.47
N GLY A 462 6.84 5.35 11.28
CA GLY A 462 6.36 4.38 12.27
C GLY A 462 7.42 3.33 12.59
N GLU A 463 8.06 2.74 11.59
CA GLU A 463 9.18 1.79 11.74
C GLU A 463 10.39 2.44 12.44
N THR A 464 10.69 3.70 12.12
CA THR A 464 11.72 4.47 12.83
C THR A 464 11.38 4.62 14.32
N LEU A 465 10.12 4.95 14.64
CA LEU A 465 9.65 5.04 16.03
C LEU A 465 9.68 3.67 16.73
N ARG A 466 9.30 2.59 16.05
CA ARG A 466 9.41 1.21 16.55
C ARG A 466 10.86 0.89 16.93
N GLY A 467 11.82 1.24 16.08
CA GLY A 467 13.25 1.05 16.34
C GLY A 467 13.79 1.85 17.54
N LEU A 468 13.34 3.11 17.71
CA LEU A 468 13.70 3.93 18.87
C LEU A 468 13.13 3.37 20.18
N ILE A 469 11.92 2.81 20.16
CA ILE A 469 11.32 2.20 21.36
C ILE A 469 11.98 0.86 21.67
N GLY A 470 12.40 0.12 20.66
CA GLY A 470 13.23 -1.05 20.86
C GLY A 470 14.61 -0.73 21.46
N LEU A 471 15.24 0.41 21.12
CA LEU A 471 16.46 0.91 21.80
C LEU A 471 16.23 1.08 23.32
N ILE A 472 15.14 1.75 23.70
CA ILE A 472 14.76 1.97 25.11
C ILE A 472 14.51 0.62 25.81
N SER A 473 13.87 -0.31 25.10
CA SER A 473 13.51 -1.63 25.62
C SER A 473 14.73 -2.52 25.86
N VAL A 474 15.74 -2.48 24.98
CA VAL A 474 17.02 -3.17 25.18
C VAL A 474 17.80 -2.60 26.37
N GLY A 475 17.77 -1.27 26.56
CA GLY A 475 18.32 -0.63 27.75
C GLY A 475 17.65 -1.13 29.05
N SER A 476 16.32 -1.29 29.03
CA SER A 476 15.57 -1.81 30.19
C SER A 476 15.84 -3.29 30.49
N LEU A 477 16.14 -4.11 29.47
CA LEU A 477 16.52 -5.52 29.63
C LEU A 477 17.87 -5.65 30.37
N GLY A 478 18.83 -4.75 30.12
CA GLY A 478 20.10 -4.70 30.86
C GLY A 478 19.92 -4.47 32.37
N VAL A 479 18.92 -3.66 32.76
CA VAL A 479 18.59 -3.38 34.17
C VAL A 479 17.85 -4.55 34.83
N LEU A 480 16.94 -5.21 34.10
CA LEU A 480 16.16 -6.36 34.60
C LEU A 480 16.99 -7.66 34.67
N THR A 481 17.95 -7.83 33.78
CA THR A 481 18.85 -9.00 33.75
C THR A 481 19.90 -8.97 34.87
N GLU A 482 20.27 -7.81 35.41
CA GLU A 482 21.24 -7.74 36.52
C GLU A 482 20.76 -8.45 37.79
N LYS A 483 19.47 -8.31 38.15
CA LYS A 483 18.86 -9.05 39.28
C LYS A 483 18.63 -10.53 38.97
N SER A 484 18.50 -10.86 37.67
CA SER A 484 18.14 -12.20 37.21
C SER A 484 19.36 -13.10 36.96
N PHE A 485 20.50 -12.54 36.55
CA PHE A 485 21.79 -13.25 36.41
C PHE A 485 22.43 -13.59 37.76
N LYS A 486 22.13 -12.81 38.81
CA LYS A 486 22.56 -13.07 40.19
C LYS A 486 21.76 -14.19 40.87
N SER A 487 20.63 -14.61 40.28
CA SER A 487 19.77 -15.67 40.79
C SER A 487 20.14 -17.01 40.15
N THR A 488 20.52 -18.00 40.96
CA THR A 488 20.65 -19.41 40.54
C THR A 488 19.32 -20.08 40.24
N ASN A 489 18.19 -19.41 40.51
CA ASN A 489 16.84 -19.94 40.29
C ASN A 489 16.33 -19.62 38.87
N GLU A 490 16.36 -20.62 37.98
CA GLU A 490 15.91 -20.52 36.59
C GLU A 490 14.47 -20.01 36.45
N LYS A 491 13.60 -20.30 37.42
CA LYS A 491 12.20 -19.84 37.43
C LYS A 491 12.09 -18.32 37.60
N TYR A 492 13.00 -17.70 38.34
CA TYR A 492 13.01 -16.25 38.57
C TYR A 492 13.49 -15.49 37.32
N PHE A 493 14.48 -16.04 36.62
CA PHE A 493 14.90 -15.54 35.31
C PHE A 493 13.76 -15.65 34.29
N ALA A 494 13.12 -16.81 34.19
CA ALA A 494 11.98 -17.02 33.31
C ALA A 494 10.82 -16.06 33.59
N PHE A 495 10.46 -15.85 34.86
CA PHE A 495 9.37 -14.95 35.24
C PHE A 495 9.67 -13.46 34.98
N SER A 496 10.91 -13.03 35.23
CA SER A 496 11.35 -11.66 34.93
C SER A 496 11.43 -11.39 33.43
N PHE A 497 11.89 -12.39 32.67
CA PHE A 497 11.87 -12.34 31.21
C PHE A 497 10.44 -12.29 30.65
N ILE A 498 9.50 -13.07 31.20
CA ILE A 498 8.08 -13.02 30.81
C ILE A 498 7.50 -11.63 31.07
N LYS A 499 7.76 -11.01 32.23
CA LYS A 499 7.28 -9.65 32.53
C LYS A 499 7.83 -8.61 31.55
N TRP A 500 9.12 -8.68 31.25
CA TRP A 500 9.74 -7.81 30.25
C TRP A 500 9.14 -8.06 28.86
N ALA A 501 8.98 -9.31 28.45
CA ALA A 501 8.41 -9.68 27.17
C ALA A 501 6.96 -9.18 27.04
N VAL A 502 6.13 -9.35 28.07
CA VAL A 502 4.75 -8.83 28.09
C VAL A 502 4.72 -7.29 28.01
N ALA A 503 5.59 -6.60 28.75
CA ALA A 503 5.66 -5.14 28.71
C ALA A 503 6.15 -4.62 27.34
N PHE A 504 7.20 -5.25 26.80
CA PHE A 504 7.73 -4.96 25.47
C PHE A 504 6.68 -5.19 24.39
N LEU A 505 6.01 -6.34 24.42
CA LEU A 505 4.98 -6.70 23.44
C LEU A 505 3.74 -5.80 23.54
N GLY A 506 3.33 -5.42 24.76
CA GLY A 506 2.25 -4.47 24.97
C GLY A 506 2.56 -3.09 24.37
N GLN A 507 3.80 -2.60 24.55
CA GLN A 507 4.25 -1.35 23.94
C GLN A 507 4.30 -1.45 22.41
N THR A 508 4.87 -2.52 21.85
CA THR A 508 4.92 -2.71 20.40
C THR A 508 3.52 -2.82 19.79
N LEU A 509 2.56 -3.46 20.46
CA LEU A 509 1.19 -3.59 19.98
C LEU A 509 0.44 -2.26 19.96
N LEU A 510 0.58 -1.45 21.01
CA LEU A 510 -0.04 -0.12 21.05
C LEU A 510 0.54 0.80 19.98
N LEU A 511 1.85 0.70 19.73
CA LEU A 511 2.51 1.45 18.67
C LEU A 511 2.08 0.98 17.30
N ASN A 512 1.98 -0.33 17.06
CA ASN A 512 1.51 -0.85 15.77
C ASN A 512 0.06 -0.40 15.52
N ALA A 513 -0.81 -0.51 16.51
CA ALA A 513 -2.17 0.03 16.41
C ALA A 513 -2.20 1.54 16.10
N TYR A 514 -1.29 2.32 16.68
CA TYR A 514 -1.18 3.75 16.39
C TYR A 514 -0.62 4.01 14.98
N VAL A 515 0.48 3.36 14.60
CA VAL A 515 1.15 3.54 13.30
C VAL A 515 0.23 3.12 12.16
N THR A 516 -0.40 1.95 12.25
CA THR A 516 -1.37 1.48 11.26
C THR A 516 -2.56 2.42 11.14
N LYS A 517 -3.03 2.98 12.25
CA LYS A 517 -4.08 4.02 12.20
C LYS A 517 -3.60 5.33 11.56
N GLU A 518 -2.34 5.72 11.74
CA GLU A 518 -1.79 6.90 11.08
C GLU A 518 -1.54 6.66 9.59
N GLN A 519 -1.05 5.47 9.19
CA GLN A 519 -0.93 5.06 7.78
C GLN A 519 -2.30 5.16 7.08
N LYS A 520 -3.34 4.62 7.72
CA LYS A 520 -4.73 4.71 7.28
C LYS A 520 -5.19 6.12 6.99
N ASN A 521 -4.97 6.99 7.97
CA ASN A 521 -5.38 8.38 7.86
C ASN A 521 -4.53 9.11 6.83
N ALA A 522 -3.25 8.76 6.67
CA ALA A 522 -2.37 9.36 5.67
C ALA A 522 -2.83 9.04 4.26
N SER A 523 -3.14 7.77 4.00
CA SER A 523 -3.65 7.29 2.72
C SER A 523 -4.97 7.98 2.34
N ARG A 524 -5.95 7.95 3.25
CA ARG A 524 -7.24 8.64 3.09
C ARG A 524 -7.13 10.17 2.87
N VAL A 525 -6.18 10.83 3.54
CA VAL A 525 -5.92 12.26 3.35
C VAL A 525 -5.31 12.52 1.98
N ALA A 526 -4.41 11.65 1.53
CA ALA A 526 -3.84 11.72 0.19
C ALA A 526 -4.93 11.59 -0.89
N ASP A 527 -5.87 10.64 -0.73
CA ASP A 527 -6.99 10.46 -1.66
C ASP A 527 -7.84 11.72 -1.73
N MET A 528 -8.21 12.27 -0.57
CA MET A 528 -8.92 13.55 -0.49
C MET A 528 -8.17 14.65 -1.27
N LEU A 529 -6.86 14.79 -1.07
CA LEU A 529 -6.08 15.84 -1.72
C LEU A 529 -5.97 15.59 -3.24
N ALA A 530 -5.80 14.34 -3.67
CA ALA A 530 -5.77 14.00 -5.09
C ALA A 530 -7.11 14.30 -5.77
N LEU A 531 -8.22 13.98 -5.11
CA LEU A 531 -9.57 14.25 -5.61
C LEU A 531 -9.92 15.74 -5.60
N LYS A 532 -9.44 16.50 -4.61
CA LYS A 532 -9.55 17.97 -4.60
C LYS A 532 -8.78 18.61 -5.76
N ASP A 533 -7.59 18.11 -6.05
CA ASP A 533 -6.83 18.57 -7.22
C ASP A 533 -7.44 18.12 -8.57
N LEU A 534 -8.53 17.33 -8.55
CA LEU A 534 -9.32 16.93 -9.71
C LEU A 534 -10.76 17.48 -9.61
N GLU A 535 -10.99 18.48 -8.74
CA GLU A 535 -12.29 19.07 -8.56
C GLU A 535 -12.70 19.94 -9.77
N ASP A 536 -11.74 20.54 -10.46
CA ASP A 536 -12.01 21.26 -11.70
C ASP A 536 -12.44 20.29 -12.82
N ILE A 537 -13.64 20.51 -13.34
CA ILE A 537 -14.22 19.68 -14.41
C ILE A 537 -13.43 19.72 -15.71
N ARG A 538 -12.66 20.79 -15.93
CA ARG A 538 -11.78 20.93 -17.09
C ARG A 538 -10.74 19.80 -17.17
N HIS A 539 -10.36 19.20 -16.03
CA HIS A 539 -9.55 17.99 -16.03
C HIS A 539 -10.24 16.78 -16.70
N PHE A 540 -11.54 16.77 -16.93
CA PHE A 540 -12.23 15.60 -17.52
C PHE A 540 -12.71 15.83 -18.95
N ALA A 541 -12.50 17.03 -19.48
CA ALA A 541 -12.97 17.43 -20.80
C ALA A 541 -12.03 16.99 -21.93
N ASP A 542 -12.60 16.77 -23.12
CA ASP A 542 -11.86 16.44 -24.35
C ASP A 542 -11.49 17.72 -25.09
N TYR A 543 -10.18 17.98 -25.22
CA TYR A 543 -9.62 19.16 -25.90
C TYR A 543 -9.06 18.87 -27.31
N SER A 544 -9.37 17.70 -27.88
CA SER A 544 -8.81 17.28 -29.18
C SER A 544 -9.40 18.01 -30.39
N GLU A 545 -10.61 18.56 -30.29
CA GLU A 545 -11.34 19.17 -31.41
C GLU A 545 -11.44 20.70 -31.33
N ASN A 546 -10.98 21.30 -30.23
CA ASN A 546 -11.21 22.70 -29.99
C ASN A 546 -10.04 23.55 -30.54
N LYS A 547 -10.35 24.51 -31.43
CA LYS A 547 -9.40 25.52 -31.88
C LYS A 547 -9.16 26.52 -30.75
N GLU A 548 -7.91 26.90 -30.51
CA GLU A 548 -7.57 27.98 -29.57
C GLU A 548 -8.31 29.25 -29.99
N THR A 549 -9.09 29.85 -29.08
CA THR A 549 -9.70 31.14 -29.36
C THR A 549 -8.60 32.19 -29.29
N SER A 550 -8.28 32.80 -30.43
CA SER A 550 -7.29 33.86 -30.57
C SER A 550 -7.81 35.19 -30.01
N GLU A 551 -8.19 35.23 -28.74
CA GLU A 551 -8.37 36.48 -28.00
C GLU A 551 -7.86 36.26 -26.58
N ILE A 552 -6.72 36.87 -26.29
CA ILE A 552 -6.05 36.82 -24.99
C ILE A 552 -6.69 37.90 -24.10
N PRO A 553 -7.45 37.57 -23.04
CA PRO A 553 -7.59 38.50 -21.94
C PRO A 553 -6.30 38.38 -21.12
N LYS A 554 -5.45 39.41 -21.21
CA LYS A 554 -4.33 39.57 -20.28
C LYS A 554 -4.93 39.73 -18.88
N THR A 555 -4.93 38.67 -18.09
CA THR A 555 -4.60 38.65 -16.63
C THR A 555 -5.03 37.32 -16.01
N SER A 556 -4.09 36.39 -15.87
CA SER A 556 -4.06 35.51 -14.69
C SER A 556 -2.60 35.16 -14.42
N THR A 557 -2.24 35.30 -13.15
CA THR A 557 -0.89 35.12 -12.60
C THR A 557 -0.39 33.73 -12.94
N SER A 558 0.72 33.62 -13.67
CA SER A 558 1.37 32.34 -13.90
C SER A 558 1.75 31.72 -12.55
N TYR A 559 1.16 30.57 -12.24
CA TYR A 559 1.63 29.74 -11.14
C TYR A 559 2.96 29.13 -11.58
N ASP A 560 4.04 29.81 -11.22
CA ASP A 560 5.40 29.37 -11.48
C ASP A 560 5.73 28.11 -10.67
N MET A 561 5.54 26.95 -11.32
CA MET A 561 5.90 25.62 -10.82
C MET A 561 7.41 25.42 -10.64
N SER A 562 8.27 26.36 -11.10
CA SER A 562 9.72 26.28 -10.87
C SER A 562 10.10 26.47 -9.39
N LYS A 563 9.19 26.98 -8.55
CA LYS A 563 9.38 27.02 -7.08
C LYS A 563 9.29 25.66 -6.39
N TYR A 564 8.79 24.62 -7.06
CA TYR A 564 8.72 23.26 -6.51
C TYR A 564 9.79 22.30 -7.05
N ILE A 565 10.67 22.78 -7.93
CA ILE A 565 11.83 22.02 -8.42
C ILE A 565 13.11 22.74 -7.99
N LYS A 566 13.40 22.69 -6.69
CA LYS A 566 14.75 22.88 -6.13
C LYS A 566 14.83 22.29 -4.72
N ARG A 567 15.14 20.99 -4.66
CA ARG A 567 16.16 20.35 -3.80
C ARG A 567 15.98 18.83 -3.74
#